data_AF-A0A292SGV6-F1
#
_entry.id   AF-A0A292SGV6-F1
#
_cell.length_a   1.000
_cell.length_b   1.000
_cell.length_c   1.000
_cell.angle_alpha   90.00
_cell.angle_beta   90.00
_cell.angle_gamma   90.00
#
_symmetry.space_group_name_H-M   'P 1'
#
loop_
_entity.id
_entity.type
_entity.pdbx_description
1 polymer ?
#
loop_
_entity_poly.entity_id
_entity_poly.type
_entity_poly.pdbx_seq_one_letter_code
_entity_poly.pdbx_strand_id
1 'polypeptide(L)'
;MNISPYTYSKTMYPSFSSNIEISKINKKLIEYEKNDFISGIYYVDLLAKDKKQFIKDKINTYMLDKRFENYSSKLFADKKNDAPYKLAAIVKKLDASGKETIIKHKVPSLFEGMNIDSITKALDTLSYLIRDGYKSLKNESNQLLIDNKKIDLEYLGKGCNSIVFKLKDGKNPPVAMKTYINPEDINSLSIWGELAVYQDVQSENINNIPALFLANPICVKVEDKTKEYTEVFDVDEIKDFDGYKGGWTIVEYITKETPVKKGGISFNDWLTQNNIYHLDMSFDNFIGAYVTDLGGIDAEC
;
A
#
# COMPACT_ATOMS: atom_id res chain seq x y z
N MET A 1 -48.77 -19.38 -1.63
CA MET A 1 -47.33 -19.70 -1.69
C MET A 1 -46.67 -18.90 -0.57
N ASN A 2 -46.21 -19.55 0.50
CA ASN A 2 -45.59 -18.87 1.64
C ASN A 2 -44.14 -18.55 1.29
N ILE A 3 -43.79 -17.27 1.34
CA ILE A 3 -42.42 -16.79 1.12
C ILE A 3 -41.75 -16.78 2.49
N SER A 4 -40.78 -17.67 2.68
CA SER A 4 -39.91 -17.67 3.87
C SER A 4 -38.87 -16.55 3.74
N PRO A 5 -38.49 -15.83 4.81
CA PRO A 5 -37.46 -14.81 4.74
C PRO A 5 -36.09 -15.42 4.46
N TYR A 6 -35.30 -14.73 3.63
CA TYR A 6 -33.90 -15.03 3.34
C TYR A 6 -33.09 -15.25 4.62
N THR A 7 -32.57 -16.46 4.78
CA THR A 7 -31.47 -16.71 5.71
C THR A 7 -30.19 -16.31 4.99
N TYR A 8 -29.56 -15.21 5.42
CA TYR A 8 -28.18 -14.93 5.07
C TYR A 8 -27.35 -16.14 5.49
N SER A 9 -26.82 -16.90 4.52
CA SER A 9 -25.73 -17.82 4.81
C SER A 9 -24.60 -16.96 5.37
N LYS A 10 -24.22 -17.20 6.62
CA LYS A 10 -23.00 -16.61 7.19
C LYS A 10 -21.87 -17.01 6.25
N THR A 11 -21.28 -16.04 5.55
CA THR A 11 -19.96 -16.21 4.96
C THR A 11 -19.06 -16.69 6.09
N MET A 12 -18.64 -17.96 6.05
CA MET A 12 -17.67 -18.49 6.99
C MET A 12 -16.35 -17.80 6.68
N TYR A 13 -16.06 -16.71 7.38
CA TYR A 13 -14.70 -16.19 7.40
C TYR A 13 -13.82 -17.27 8.01
N PRO A 14 -12.70 -17.65 7.37
CA PRO A 14 -11.76 -18.58 7.98
C PRO A 14 -11.32 -17.98 9.32
N SER A 15 -11.58 -18.68 10.42
CA SER A 15 -10.99 -18.37 11.71
C SER A 15 -9.49 -18.61 11.57
N PHE A 16 -8.67 -17.58 11.74
CA PHE A 16 -7.24 -17.80 11.70
C PHE A 16 -6.86 -18.49 13.01
N SER A 17 -6.11 -19.59 12.93
CA SER A 17 -5.36 -20.05 14.09
C SER A 17 -4.50 -18.88 14.59
N SER A 18 -4.27 -18.76 15.90
CA SER A 18 -3.54 -17.65 16.54
C SER A 18 -2.20 -17.26 15.90
N ASN A 19 -1.60 -18.14 15.08
CA ASN A 19 -0.47 -17.83 14.22
C ASN A 19 -0.87 -17.86 12.73
N ILE A 20 -0.62 -16.76 12.03
CA ILE A 20 -0.67 -16.63 10.57
C ILE A 20 0.66 -17.12 10.01
N GLU A 21 0.66 -18.34 9.47
CA GLU A 21 1.79 -18.91 8.75
C GLU A 21 1.72 -18.57 7.26
N ILE A 22 2.50 -17.57 6.85
CA ILE A 22 2.57 -17.10 5.46
C ILE A 22 2.86 -18.22 4.46
N SER A 23 3.72 -19.17 4.83
CA SER A 23 4.09 -20.29 3.97
C SER A 23 2.89 -21.21 3.65
N LYS A 24 1.94 -21.37 4.59
CA LYS A 24 0.70 -22.13 4.35
C LYS A 24 -0.25 -21.38 3.43
N ILE A 25 -0.35 -20.06 3.61
CA ILE A 25 -1.24 -19.21 2.80
C ILE A 25 -0.72 -19.10 1.37
N ASN A 26 0.59 -18.93 1.17
CA ASN A 26 1.15 -18.86 -0.18
C ASN A 26 0.95 -20.13 -1.00
N LYS A 27 0.80 -21.31 -0.37
CA LYS A 27 0.54 -22.57 -1.08
C LYS A 27 -0.84 -22.63 -1.74
N LYS A 28 -1.81 -21.85 -1.25
CA LYS A 28 -3.18 -21.82 -1.79
C LYS A 28 -3.41 -20.67 -2.78
N LEU A 29 -2.49 -19.70 -2.85
CA LEU A 29 -2.61 -18.57 -3.75
C LEU A 29 -1.92 -18.86 -5.09
N ILE A 30 -2.65 -18.69 -6.20
CA ILE A 30 -2.08 -18.64 -7.55
C ILE A 30 -1.92 -17.18 -7.93
N GLU A 31 -0.72 -16.81 -8.34
CA GLU A 31 -0.48 -15.54 -9.02
C GLU A 31 -0.77 -15.74 -10.50
N TYR A 32 -1.85 -15.13 -11.01
CA TYR A 32 -2.31 -15.37 -12.38
C TYR A 32 -1.33 -14.89 -13.44
N GLU A 33 -0.56 -13.86 -13.12
CA GLU A 33 0.58 -13.37 -13.86
C GLU A 33 1.29 -12.38 -12.92
N LYS A 34 2.63 -12.36 -12.92
CA LYS A 34 3.38 -11.19 -12.45
C LYS A 34 3.17 -10.10 -13.51
N ASN A 35 1.95 -9.61 -13.54
CA ASN A 35 1.34 -9.02 -14.72
C ASN A 35 1.79 -7.57 -14.79
N ASP A 36 3.03 -7.35 -15.22
CA ASP A 36 3.66 -6.06 -15.57
C ASP A 36 3.11 -4.88 -14.76
N PHE A 37 3.02 -5.05 -13.43
CA PHE A 37 2.52 -4.23 -12.30
C PHE A 37 1.40 -3.18 -12.56
N ILE A 38 1.53 -2.46 -13.65
CA ILE A 38 0.61 -1.57 -14.35
C ILE A 38 -0.40 -2.36 -15.19
N SER A 39 -0.32 -3.69 -15.36
CA SER A 39 -1.33 -4.38 -16.17
C SER A 39 -2.74 -4.35 -15.56
N GLY A 40 -2.94 -4.00 -14.28
CA GLY A 40 -4.26 -3.59 -13.78
C GLY A 40 -4.85 -2.35 -14.50
N ILE A 41 -3.98 -1.44 -14.95
CA ILE A 41 -4.27 -0.31 -15.85
C ILE A 41 -4.35 -0.77 -17.32
N TYR A 42 -3.61 -1.80 -17.74
CA TYR A 42 -3.62 -2.28 -19.14
C TYR A 42 -4.64 -3.38 -19.45
N TYR A 43 -5.22 -4.02 -18.43
CA TYR A 43 -6.26 -5.03 -18.57
C TYR A 43 -7.59 -4.34 -18.81
N VAL A 44 -8.23 -4.76 -19.90
CA VAL A 44 -9.39 -4.11 -20.49
C VAL A 44 -10.62 -4.36 -19.63
N ASP A 45 -10.80 -3.49 -18.63
CA ASP A 45 -12.11 -3.32 -18.03
C ASP A 45 -12.92 -2.47 -18.99
N LEU A 46 -13.97 -3.04 -19.59
CA LEU A 46 -14.71 -2.46 -20.71
C LEU A 46 -15.31 -1.08 -20.36
N LEU A 47 -15.54 -0.82 -19.07
CA LEU A 47 -16.23 0.36 -18.54
C LEU A 47 -15.31 1.53 -18.15
N ALA A 48 -13.98 1.34 -18.10
CA ALA A 48 -13.03 2.36 -17.62
C ALA A 48 -11.90 2.69 -18.61
N LYS A 49 -12.07 2.34 -19.90
CA LYS A 49 -11.04 2.40 -20.94
C LYS A 49 -10.34 3.77 -21.07
N ASP A 50 -11.10 4.86 -21.07
CA ASP A 50 -10.54 6.20 -21.34
C ASP A 50 -9.64 6.71 -20.20
N LYS A 51 -10.06 6.51 -18.95
CA LYS A 51 -9.24 6.86 -17.77
C LYS A 51 -7.96 6.03 -17.72
N LYS A 52 -8.05 4.72 -18.00
CA LYS A 52 -6.89 3.82 -18.04
C LYS A 52 -5.92 4.19 -19.17
N GLN A 53 -6.44 4.54 -20.34
CA GLN A 53 -5.63 5.00 -21.48
C GLN A 53 -4.90 6.32 -21.17
N PHE A 54 -5.57 7.27 -20.51
CA PHE A 54 -4.92 8.51 -20.04
C PHE A 54 -3.75 8.22 -19.09
N ILE A 55 -3.96 7.37 -18.08
CA ILE A 55 -2.91 7.00 -17.11
C ILE A 55 -1.75 6.30 -17.84
N LYS A 56 -2.06 5.38 -18.75
CA LYS A 56 -1.09 4.71 -19.63
C LYS A 56 -0.21 5.71 -20.37
N ASP A 57 -0.82 6.68 -21.04
CA ASP A 57 -0.10 7.62 -21.89
C ASP A 57 0.77 8.56 -21.05
N LYS A 58 0.29 8.98 -19.88
CA LYS A 58 1.09 9.72 -18.90
C LYS A 58 2.32 8.95 -18.45
N ILE A 59 2.17 7.70 -18.02
CA ILE A 59 3.29 6.87 -17.57
C ILE A 59 4.27 6.62 -18.71
N ASN A 60 3.79 6.28 -19.90
CA ASN A 60 4.64 6.05 -21.07
C ASN A 60 5.42 7.32 -21.49
N THR A 61 4.82 8.51 -21.31
CA THR A 61 5.53 9.77 -21.51
C THR A 61 6.72 9.90 -20.54
N TYR A 62 6.51 9.62 -19.25
CA TYR A 62 7.58 9.70 -18.24
C TYR A 62 8.59 8.55 -18.29
N MET A 63 8.23 7.42 -18.90
CA MET A 63 9.18 6.35 -19.23
C MET A 63 10.31 6.83 -20.14
N LEU A 64 10.04 7.80 -21.02
CA LEU A 64 11.04 8.36 -21.93
C LEU A 64 11.86 9.50 -21.30
N ASP A 65 11.42 10.03 -20.16
CA ASP A 65 12.06 11.16 -19.49
C ASP A 65 13.19 10.70 -18.56
N LYS A 66 14.42 11.14 -18.86
CA LYS A 66 15.63 10.78 -18.11
C LYS A 66 15.71 11.42 -16.72
N ARG A 67 14.86 12.40 -16.42
CA ARG A 67 14.79 12.99 -15.06
C ARG A 67 14.21 12.00 -14.04
N PHE A 68 13.46 11.00 -14.49
CA PHE A 68 12.75 10.03 -13.67
C PHE A 68 13.33 8.62 -13.83
N GLU A 69 14.60 8.43 -13.44
CA GLU A 69 15.31 7.15 -13.60
C GLU A 69 15.27 6.26 -12.35
N ASN A 70 15.15 6.86 -11.16
CA ASN A 70 15.24 6.15 -9.89
C ASN A 70 14.53 6.93 -8.76
N TYR A 71 14.45 6.34 -7.57
CA TYR A 71 13.71 6.91 -6.44
C TYR A 71 14.27 8.24 -5.88
N SER A 72 15.47 8.67 -6.26
CA SER A 72 16.03 9.98 -5.86
C SER A 72 15.59 11.15 -6.75
N SER A 73 14.84 10.87 -7.81
CA SER A 73 14.32 11.89 -8.72
C SER A 73 13.34 12.82 -8.02
N LYS A 74 13.42 14.13 -8.28
CA LYS A 74 12.46 15.13 -7.81
C LYS A 74 11.16 15.08 -8.62
N LEU A 75 10.06 14.68 -7.98
CA LEU A 75 8.77 14.41 -8.59
C LEU A 75 7.85 15.65 -8.67
N PHE A 76 8.03 16.64 -7.78
CA PHE A 76 7.23 17.87 -7.71
C PHE A 76 7.91 19.10 -8.36
N ALA A 77 8.96 18.93 -9.17
CA ALA A 77 9.68 20.05 -9.80
C ALA A 77 8.88 20.78 -10.91
N ASP A 78 8.24 20.04 -11.81
CA ASP A 78 7.39 20.52 -12.91
C ASP A 78 6.13 19.67 -12.98
N LYS A 79 5.00 20.15 -13.53
CA LYS A 79 3.75 19.35 -13.65
C LYS A 79 3.45 18.56 -12.36
N LYS A 80 3.30 19.27 -11.26
CA LYS A 80 3.31 18.71 -9.89
C LYS A 80 2.24 17.65 -9.67
N ASN A 81 1.07 17.84 -10.29
CA ASN A 81 -0.05 16.89 -10.25
C ASN A 81 0.26 15.55 -10.93
N ASP A 82 1.32 15.49 -11.74
CA ASP A 82 1.76 14.25 -12.40
C ASP A 82 2.76 13.44 -11.54
N ALA A 83 3.07 13.84 -10.30
CA ALA A 83 3.99 13.14 -9.39
C ALA A 83 3.70 11.62 -9.23
N PRO A 84 2.44 11.17 -9.07
CA PRO A 84 2.13 9.74 -9.01
C PRO A 84 2.53 8.99 -10.29
N TYR A 85 2.33 9.59 -11.47
CA TYR A 85 2.66 8.96 -12.75
C TYR A 85 4.16 8.93 -13.02
N LYS A 86 4.91 9.94 -12.54
CA LYS A 86 6.38 9.95 -12.59
C LYS A 86 6.96 8.85 -11.72
N LEU A 87 6.44 8.67 -10.51
CA LEU A 87 6.84 7.55 -9.65
C LEU A 87 6.50 6.21 -10.31
N ALA A 88 5.31 6.07 -10.89
CA ALA A 88 4.93 4.87 -11.64
C ALA A 88 5.86 4.56 -12.81
N ALA A 89 6.30 5.58 -13.55
CA ALA A 89 7.30 5.42 -14.59
C ALA A 89 8.66 4.95 -14.04
N ILE A 90 9.11 5.49 -12.90
CA ILE A 90 10.34 5.02 -12.24
C ILE A 90 10.24 3.54 -11.89
N VAL A 91 9.16 3.13 -11.21
CA VAL A 91 8.97 1.73 -10.82
C VAL A 91 8.93 0.82 -12.06
N LYS A 92 8.24 1.26 -13.12
CA LYS A 92 8.20 0.52 -14.40
C LYS A 92 9.58 0.34 -15.03
N LYS A 93 10.44 1.37 -15.02
CA LYS A 93 11.82 1.26 -15.52
C LYS A 93 12.64 0.26 -14.72
N LEU A 94 12.50 0.31 -13.39
CA LEU A 94 13.21 -0.59 -12.49
C LEU A 94 12.80 -2.05 -12.74
N ASP A 95 11.49 -2.32 -12.80
CA ASP A 95 10.95 -3.67 -13.05
C ASP A 95 11.37 -4.19 -14.43
N ALA A 96 11.21 -3.39 -15.50
CA ALA A 96 11.62 -3.75 -16.86
C ALA A 96 13.14 -3.99 -17.00
N SER A 97 13.94 -3.45 -16.09
CA SER A 97 15.40 -3.66 -16.03
C SER A 97 15.80 -4.79 -15.08
N GLY A 98 14.85 -5.50 -14.47
CA GLY A 98 15.11 -6.53 -13.45
C GLY A 98 15.74 -5.99 -12.16
N LYS A 99 15.59 -4.69 -11.88
CA LYS A 99 16.08 -4.04 -10.65
C LYS A 99 15.04 -4.14 -9.53
N GLU A 100 15.50 -3.96 -8.30
CA GLU A 100 14.62 -3.93 -7.12
C GLU A 100 13.62 -2.77 -7.20
N THR A 101 12.35 -3.08 -6.97
CA THR A 101 11.20 -2.15 -6.99
C THR A 101 10.64 -1.88 -5.59
N ILE A 102 11.20 -2.54 -4.57
CA ILE A 102 10.92 -2.24 -3.18
C ILE A 102 11.62 -0.93 -2.82
N ILE A 103 10.86 0.02 -2.31
CA ILE A 103 11.44 1.25 -1.76
C ILE A 103 11.98 0.89 -0.38
N LYS A 104 13.30 0.97 -0.22
CA LYS A 104 14.02 0.55 0.98
C LYS A 104 14.85 1.70 1.53
N HIS A 105 14.25 2.49 2.42
CA HIS A 105 14.95 3.57 3.11
C HIS A 105 15.72 3.05 4.32
N LYS A 106 15.09 2.19 5.13
CA LYS A 106 15.71 1.56 6.29
C LYS A 106 14.93 0.30 6.68
N VAL A 107 15.63 -0.78 7.01
CA VAL A 107 14.99 -1.94 7.66
C VAL A 107 14.78 -1.58 9.14
N PRO A 108 13.52 -1.56 9.64
CA PRO A 108 13.27 -1.25 11.05
C PRO A 108 13.81 -2.37 11.93
N SER A 109 14.20 -2.05 13.18
CA SER A 109 14.82 -3.03 14.09
C SER A 109 13.89 -4.21 14.42
N LEU A 110 12.58 -4.02 14.26
CA LEU A 110 11.59 -5.09 14.31
C LEU A 110 11.93 -6.26 13.37
N PHE A 111 12.55 -6.00 12.21
CA PHE A 111 12.95 -7.02 11.23
C PHE A 111 14.47 -7.23 11.16
N GLU A 112 15.23 -6.73 12.13
CA GLU A 112 16.69 -6.88 12.13
C GLU A 112 17.10 -8.36 12.14
N GLY A 113 18.07 -8.70 11.29
CA GLY A 113 18.56 -10.08 11.11
C GLY A 113 17.67 -10.98 10.24
N MET A 114 16.49 -10.52 9.79
CA MET A 114 15.66 -11.28 8.86
C MET A 114 16.09 -11.07 7.40
N ASN A 115 15.75 -12.02 6.53
CA ASN A 115 15.97 -11.87 5.09
C ASN A 115 14.93 -10.91 4.49
N ILE A 116 15.38 -9.95 3.66
CA ILE A 116 14.47 -8.93 3.08
C ILE A 116 13.42 -9.53 2.14
N ASP A 117 13.74 -10.59 1.42
CA ASP A 117 12.79 -11.30 0.56
C ASP A 117 11.74 -12.03 1.40
N SER A 118 12.14 -12.60 2.55
CA SER A 118 11.21 -13.20 3.51
C SER A 118 10.24 -12.16 4.07
N ILE A 119 10.76 -10.98 4.47
CA ILE A 119 9.94 -9.87 4.99
C ILE A 119 8.94 -9.43 3.92
N THR A 120 9.41 -9.09 2.72
CA THR A 120 8.56 -8.53 1.66
C THR A 120 7.49 -9.51 1.21
N LYS A 121 7.82 -10.79 1.00
CA LYS A 121 6.84 -11.84 0.67
C LYS A 121 5.80 -12.04 1.78
N ALA A 122 6.21 -11.94 3.04
CA ALA A 122 5.29 -12.01 4.17
C ALA A 122 4.33 -10.84 4.22
N LEU A 123 4.83 -9.62 4.02
CA LEU A 123 4.01 -8.41 3.97
C LEU A 123 3.08 -8.38 2.74
N ASP A 124 3.55 -8.84 1.58
CA ASP A 124 2.73 -9.03 0.37
C ASP A 124 1.54 -9.94 0.65
N THR A 125 1.79 -11.07 1.30
CA THR A 125 0.74 -12.04 1.63
C THR A 125 -0.18 -11.52 2.72
N LEU A 126 0.36 -10.85 3.75
CA LEU A 126 -0.44 -10.23 4.80
C LEU A 126 -1.37 -9.15 4.23
N SER A 127 -0.91 -8.36 3.27
CA SER A 127 -1.73 -7.33 2.62
C SER A 127 -2.95 -7.94 1.89
N TYR A 128 -2.80 -9.11 1.26
CA TYR A 128 -3.92 -9.87 0.70
C TYR A 128 -4.93 -10.25 1.78
N LEU A 129 -4.49 -10.84 2.90
CA LEU A 129 -5.37 -11.23 4.00
C LEU A 129 -6.10 -10.05 4.63
N ILE A 130 -5.42 -8.91 4.76
CA ILE A 130 -6.01 -7.68 5.27
C ILE A 130 -7.13 -7.22 4.33
N ARG A 131 -6.89 -7.17 3.02
CA ARG A 131 -7.94 -6.79 2.04
C ARG A 131 -9.12 -7.76 2.06
N ASP A 132 -8.82 -9.06 2.10
CA ASP A 132 -9.83 -10.12 2.02
C ASP A 132 -10.71 -10.19 3.27
N GLY A 133 -10.13 -9.97 4.46
CA GLY A 133 -10.80 -10.32 5.71
C GLY A 133 -10.32 -9.60 6.95
N TYR A 134 -9.93 -8.31 6.88
CA TYR A 134 -9.43 -7.58 8.06
C TYR A 134 -10.36 -7.62 9.29
N LYS A 135 -11.68 -7.79 9.10
CA LYS A 135 -12.63 -7.90 10.21
C LYS A 135 -12.34 -9.10 11.12
N SER A 136 -11.92 -10.23 10.54
CA SER A 136 -11.50 -11.41 11.29
C SER A 136 -10.17 -11.15 11.98
N LEU A 137 -9.23 -10.52 11.27
CA LEU A 137 -7.91 -10.18 11.82
C LEU A 137 -7.98 -9.18 13.00
N LYS A 138 -8.96 -8.28 12.99
CA LYS A 138 -9.17 -7.27 14.04
C LYS A 138 -9.60 -7.90 15.38
N ASN A 139 -10.37 -8.98 15.35
CA ASN A 139 -11.04 -9.51 16.54
C ASN A 139 -10.26 -10.65 17.22
N GLU A 140 -9.16 -11.08 16.63
CA GLU A 140 -8.34 -12.20 17.09
C GLU A 140 -6.92 -11.71 17.42
N SER A 141 -6.29 -12.32 18.43
CA SER A 141 -4.87 -12.11 18.72
C SER A 141 -4.06 -12.83 17.66
N ASN A 142 -3.67 -12.10 16.61
CA ASN A 142 -2.99 -12.65 15.44
C ASN A 142 -1.48 -12.41 15.52
N GLN A 143 -0.71 -13.46 15.28
CA GLN A 143 0.75 -13.38 15.15
C GLN A 143 1.17 -13.74 13.73
N LEU A 144 1.90 -12.85 13.07
CA LEU A 144 2.61 -13.12 11.82
C LEU A 144 3.92 -13.84 12.13
N LEU A 145 4.20 -14.96 11.45
CA LEU A 145 5.48 -15.66 11.55
C LEU A 145 6.36 -15.36 10.32
N ILE A 146 7.50 -14.69 10.53
CA ILE A 146 8.52 -14.42 9.51
C ILE A 146 9.86 -14.96 10.01
N ASP A 147 10.52 -15.86 9.27
CA ASP A 147 11.83 -16.44 9.63
C ASP A 147 11.90 -16.94 11.10
N ASN A 148 10.84 -17.63 11.57
CA ASN A 148 10.65 -18.10 12.96
C ASN A 148 10.48 -17.02 14.03
N LYS A 149 10.47 -15.73 13.67
CA LYS A 149 10.13 -14.64 14.57
C LYS A 149 8.63 -14.33 14.50
N LYS A 150 8.02 -14.24 15.68
CA LYS A 150 6.62 -13.88 15.86
C LYS A 150 6.47 -12.37 15.95
N ILE A 151 5.51 -11.85 15.21
CA ILE A 151 5.16 -10.43 15.17
C ILE A 151 3.67 -10.32 15.44
N ASP A 152 3.31 -9.69 16.55
CA ASP A 152 1.91 -9.43 16.90
C ASP A 152 1.33 -8.36 15.96
N LEU A 153 0.10 -8.60 15.53
CA LEU A 153 -0.70 -7.69 14.73
C LEU A 153 -1.77 -7.03 15.60
N GLU A 154 -1.83 -5.71 15.56
CA GLU A 154 -2.85 -4.92 16.27
C GLU A 154 -3.53 -3.97 15.29
N TYR A 155 -4.83 -4.14 15.07
CA TYR A 155 -5.61 -3.28 14.17
C TYR A 155 -5.68 -1.84 14.72
N LEU A 156 -5.29 -0.86 13.91
CA LEU A 156 -5.35 0.55 14.27
C LEU A 156 -6.55 1.27 13.67
N GLY A 157 -6.89 0.99 12.41
CA GLY A 157 -7.95 1.71 11.72
C GLY A 157 -8.11 1.35 10.25
N LYS A 158 -9.21 1.82 9.66
CA LYS A 158 -9.50 1.74 8.23
C LYS A 158 -9.97 3.10 7.77
N GLY A 159 -9.28 3.67 6.79
CA GLY A 159 -9.71 4.86 6.07
C GLY A 159 -10.37 4.50 4.73
N CYS A 160 -10.57 5.51 3.90
CA CYS A 160 -11.13 5.35 2.55
C CYS A 160 -10.22 4.53 1.63
N ASN A 161 -8.90 4.73 1.73
CA ASN A 161 -7.92 4.15 0.80
C ASN A 161 -7.02 3.09 1.43
N SER A 162 -7.08 2.88 2.75
CA SER A 162 -6.16 1.96 3.42
C SER A 162 -6.70 1.37 4.72
N ILE A 163 -6.06 0.27 5.13
CA ILE A 163 -6.25 -0.42 6.41
C ILE A 163 -4.89 -0.47 7.11
N VAL A 164 -4.85 -0.09 8.39
CA VAL A 164 -3.60 0.07 9.14
C VAL A 164 -3.55 -0.90 10.30
N PHE A 165 -2.43 -1.63 10.38
CA PHE A 165 -2.07 -2.49 11.51
C PHE A 165 -0.76 -2.04 12.12
N LYS A 166 -0.65 -2.13 13.45
CA LYS A 166 0.60 -2.03 14.18
C LYS A 166 1.24 -3.41 14.26
N LEU A 167 2.53 -3.47 13.95
CA LEU A 167 3.36 -4.67 14.04
C LEU A 167 4.33 -4.50 15.21
N LYS A 168 4.37 -5.48 16.13
CA LYS A 168 5.22 -5.42 17.34
C LYS A 168 5.70 -6.80 17.78
N ASP A 169 6.80 -6.87 18.52
CA ASP A 169 7.34 -8.12 19.10
C ASP A 169 7.61 -8.02 20.61
N GLY A 170 7.20 -6.90 21.23
CA GLY A 170 7.43 -6.59 22.64
C GLY A 170 8.86 -6.20 23.02
N LYS A 171 9.82 -6.24 22.07
CA LYS A 171 11.25 -5.95 22.31
C LYS A 171 11.74 -4.73 21.54
N ASN A 172 11.23 -4.54 20.33
CA ASN A 172 11.62 -3.49 19.41
C ASN A 172 10.55 -2.40 19.31
N PRO A 173 10.93 -1.17 18.92
CA PRO A 173 9.97 -0.15 18.52
C PRO A 173 8.98 -0.71 17.48
N PRO A 174 7.67 -0.52 17.69
CA PRO A 174 6.67 -0.99 16.75
C PRO A 174 6.71 -0.19 15.44
N VAL A 175 6.15 -0.77 14.39
CA VAL A 175 5.94 -0.08 13.11
C VAL A 175 4.46 -0.11 12.74
N ALA A 176 4.02 0.82 11.90
CA ALA A 176 2.70 0.78 11.29
C ALA A 176 2.81 0.24 9.86
N MET A 177 2.00 -0.76 9.55
CA MET A 177 1.78 -1.25 8.20
C MET A 177 0.48 -0.69 7.65
N LYS A 178 0.56 0.05 6.55
CA LYS A 178 -0.60 0.54 5.80
C LYS A 178 -0.78 -0.35 4.57
N THR A 179 -1.94 -0.99 4.45
CA THR A 179 -2.34 -1.79 3.29
C THR A 179 -3.37 -1.01 2.49
N TYR A 180 -3.12 -0.76 1.22
CA TYR A 180 -4.00 0.07 0.39
C TYR A 180 -5.11 -0.76 -0.22
N ILE A 181 -6.35 -0.28 -0.19
CA ILE A 181 -7.54 -1.04 -0.58
C ILE A 181 -7.54 -1.31 -2.10
N ASN A 182 -7.28 -0.26 -2.90
CA ASN A 182 -7.13 -0.33 -4.35
C ASN A 182 -5.68 0.01 -4.73
N PRO A 183 -4.73 -0.92 -4.55
CA PRO A 183 -3.31 -0.65 -4.80
C PRO A 183 -2.98 -0.40 -6.29
N GLU A 184 -3.88 -0.75 -7.21
CA GLU A 184 -3.77 -0.54 -8.65
C GLU A 184 -4.09 0.90 -9.09
N ASP A 185 -4.80 1.67 -8.27
CA ASP A 185 -5.17 3.05 -8.59
C ASP A 185 -3.92 3.94 -8.59
N ILE A 186 -3.66 4.66 -9.69
CA ILE A 186 -2.55 5.62 -9.79
C ILE A 186 -3.11 7.03 -9.84
N ASN A 187 -3.09 7.71 -8.71
CA ASN A 187 -3.50 9.11 -8.54
C ASN A 187 -2.92 9.70 -7.25
N SER A 188 -3.16 10.98 -6.98
CA SER A 188 -2.63 11.65 -5.79
C SER A 188 -3.12 11.04 -4.48
N LEU A 189 -4.35 10.54 -4.40
CA LEU A 189 -4.95 9.95 -3.19
C LEU A 189 -4.59 8.47 -2.96
N SER A 190 -3.89 7.85 -3.92
CA SER A 190 -3.47 6.45 -3.86
C SER A 190 -2.11 6.26 -3.18
N ILE A 191 -1.68 5.01 -3.03
CA ILE A 191 -0.30 4.67 -2.61
C ILE A 191 0.75 5.42 -3.42
N TRP A 192 0.50 5.66 -4.71
CA TRP A 192 1.44 6.32 -5.60
C TRP A 192 1.64 7.79 -5.31
N GLY A 193 0.58 8.50 -4.93
CA GLY A 193 0.70 9.89 -4.53
C GLY A 193 1.40 10.03 -3.19
N GLU A 194 1.04 9.19 -2.23
CA GLU A 194 1.68 9.18 -0.91
C GLU A 194 3.17 8.82 -0.99
N LEU A 195 3.52 7.78 -1.77
CA LEU A 195 4.92 7.41 -1.98
C LEU A 195 5.71 8.47 -2.77
N ALA A 196 5.06 9.19 -3.69
CA ALA A 196 5.72 10.29 -4.40
C ALA A 196 6.12 11.41 -3.43
N VAL A 197 5.26 11.75 -2.47
CA VAL A 197 5.60 12.67 -1.39
C VAL A 197 6.77 12.14 -0.58
N TYR A 198 6.71 10.87 -0.16
CA TYR A 198 7.79 10.26 0.61
C TYR A 198 9.15 10.28 -0.10
N GLN A 199 9.19 10.12 -1.43
CA GLN A 199 10.44 10.20 -2.17
C GLN A 199 10.98 11.63 -2.21
N ASP A 200 10.14 12.63 -2.44
CA ASP A 200 10.59 14.02 -2.56
C ASP A 200 11.02 14.64 -1.22
N VAL A 201 10.34 14.26 -0.14
CA VAL A 201 10.64 14.74 1.23
C VAL A 201 11.81 14.01 1.89
N GLN A 202 12.24 12.87 1.34
CA GLN A 202 13.31 12.05 1.94
C GLN A 202 14.59 12.85 2.15
N SER A 203 14.93 13.75 1.21
CA SER A 203 16.12 14.60 1.30
C SER A 203 15.91 15.89 2.10
N GLU A 204 14.67 16.23 2.46
CA GLU A 204 14.28 17.59 2.91
C GLU A 204 14.21 17.73 4.44
N ASN A 205 14.61 16.70 5.19
CA ASN A 205 14.55 16.67 6.66
C ASN A 205 13.21 17.21 7.22
N ILE A 206 12.09 16.61 6.82
CA ILE A 206 10.77 17.01 7.30
C ILE A 206 10.53 16.45 8.71
N ASN A 207 10.20 17.34 9.64
CA ASN A 207 10.30 17.03 11.06
C ASN A 207 9.03 16.38 11.68
N ASN A 208 7.91 16.46 10.97
CA ASN A 208 6.60 16.08 11.49
C ASN A 208 5.80 15.16 10.54
N ILE A 209 6.49 14.28 9.83
CA ILE A 209 5.88 13.13 9.13
C ILE A 209 6.51 11.82 9.61
N PRO A 210 5.76 10.69 9.63
CA PRO A 210 6.34 9.38 9.94
C PRO A 210 7.48 9.06 8.98
N ALA A 211 8.56 8.45 9.45
CA ALA A 211 9.57 7.93 8.53
C ALA A 211 9.00 6.76 7.72
N LEU A 212 9.16 6.78 6.38
CA LEU A 212 8.94 5.61 5.56
C LEU A 212 10.14 4.66 5.70
N PHE A 213 9.90 3.40 6.07
CA PHE A 213 10.94 2.40 6.21
C PHE A 213 11.06 1.53 4.96
N LEU A 214 9.96 0.87 4.60
CA LEU A 214 9.84 -0.04 3.47
C LEU A 214 8.51 0.24 2.74
N ALA A 215 8.47 0.09 1.43
CA ALA A 215 7.22 0.04 0.70
C ALA A 215 7.30 -0.90 -0.49
N ASN A 216 6.20 -1.58 -0.75
CA ASN A 216 5.96 -2.24 -2.02
C ASN A 216 4.82 -1.53 -2.74
N PRO A 217 5.11 -0.62 -3.70
CA PRO A 217 4.06 -0.09 -4.56
C PRO A 217 3.42 -1.23 -5.37
N ILE A 218 4.27 -2.16 -5.83
CA ILE A 218 4.01 -3.56 -6.23
C ILE A 218 2.66 -4.18 -5.89
N CYS A 219 1.73 -4.46 -6.80
CA CYS A 219 0.58 -5.31 -6.51
C CYS A 219 0.39 -6.40 -7.56
N VAL A 220 -0.06 -7.57 -7.11
CA VAL A 220 -0.22 -8.77 -7.95
C VAL A 220 -1.59 -9.37 -7.68
N LYS A 221 -2.37 -9.60 -8.74
CA LYS A 221 -3.66 -10.29 -8.66
C LYS A 221 -3.46 -11.76 -8.29
N VAL A 222 -4.30 -12.26 -7.39
CA VAL A 222 -4.23 -13.65 -6.92
C VAL A 222 -5.59 -14.32 -6.92
N GLU A 223 -5.64 -15.60 -7.27
CA GLU A 223 -6.72 -16.53 -6.92
C GLU A 223 -6.34 -17.33 -5.69
N ASP A 224 -7.32 -17.58 -4.83
CA ASP A 224 -7.26 -18.42 -3.65
C ASP A 224 -8.03 -19.71 -3.93
N LYS A 225 -7.30 -20.78 -4.22
CA LYS A 225 -7.84 -22.11 -4.55
C LYS A 225 -8.79 -22.70 -3.50
N THR A 226 -8.86 -22.11 -2.31
CA THR A 226 -9.76 -22.57 -1.24
C THR A 226 -11.13 -21.92 -1.27
N LYS A 227 -11.34 -20.90 -2.11
CA LYS A 227 -12.65 -20.29 -2.31
C LYS A 227 -13.39 -21.04 -3.40
N GLU A 228 -14.45 -21.75 -3.01
CA GLU A 228 -15.40 -22.33 -3.95
C GLU A 228 -16.51 -21.30 -4.23
N TYR A 229 -16.57 -20.79 -5.45
CA TYR A 229 -17.68 -19.95 -5.91
C TYR A 229 -18.83 -20.87 -6.36
N THR A 230 -19.79 -21.12 -5.46
CA THR A 230 -20.90 -22.04 -5.75
C THR A 230 -22.03 -21.42 -6.57
N GLU A 231 -22.06 -20.10 -6.70
CA GLU A 231 -23.12 -19.38 -7.43
C GLU A 231 -22.51 -18.23 -8.25
N VAL A 232 -22.61 -18.33 -9.59
CA VAL A 232 -22.29 -17.26 -10.54
C VAL A 232 -23.54 -16.40 -10.67
N PHE A 233 -23.59 -15.29 -9.93
CA PHE A 233 -24.79 -14.43 -9.88
C PHE A 233 -24.91 -13.46 -11.04
N ASP A 234 -23.81 -13.17 -11.73
CA ASP A 234 -23.83 -12.38 -12.95
C ASP A 234 -22.65 -12.77 -13.84
N VAL A 235 -22.90 -13.02 -15.13
CA VAL A 235 -21.85 -13.39 -16.10
C VAL A 235 -20.90 -12.20 -16.34
N ASP A 236 -21.38 -10.98 -16.02
CA ASP A 236 -20.63 -9.73 -16.07
C ASP A 236 -19.85 -9.44 -14.75
N GLU A 237 -20.03 -10.25 -13.70
CA GLU A 237 -19.32 -10.16 -12.41
C GLU A 237 -18.32 -11.31 -12.18
N ILE A 238 -17.89 -12.00 -13.25
CA ILE A 238 -16.77 -12.95 -13.16
C ILE A 238 -15.53 -12.14 -12.80
N LYS A 239 -15.19 -12.11 -11.50
CA LYS A 239 -13.89 -11.62 -11.05
C LYS A 239 -12.88 -12.69 -11.42
N ASP A 240 -12.01 -12.40 -12.37
CA ASP A 240 -10.87 -13.26 -12.76
C ASP A 240 -9.84 -13.46 -11.62
N PHE A 241 -10.07 -12.93 -10.41
CA PHE A 241 -9.15 -12.98 -9.27
C PHE A 241 -9.85 -12.65 -7.93
N ASP A 242 -9.28 -13.14 -6.83
CA ASP A 242 -9.82 -13.05 -5.47
C ASP A 242 -9.29 -11.86 -4.65
N GLY A 243 -8.20 -11.23 -5.10
CA GLY A 243 -7.65 -10.05 -4.48
C GLY A 243 -6.25 -9.72 -4.95
N TYR A 244 -5.54 -8.91 -4.15
CA TYR A 244 -4.19 -8.44 -4.46
C TYR A 244 -3.21 -8.77 -3.32
N LYS A 245 -2.03 -9.28 -3.68
CA LYS A 245 -0.82 -9.19 -2.86
C LYS A 245 -0.11 -7.86 -3.12
N GLY A 246 0.72 -7.42 -2.17
CA GLY A 246 1.52 -6.20 -2.28
C GLY A 246 0.72 -4.91 -2.04
N GLY A 247 1.21 -3.75 -2.46
CA GLY A 247 0.53 -2.47 -2.28
C GLY A 247 0.45 -2.08 -0.81
N TRP A 248 1.60 -1.95 -0.16
CA TRP A 248 1.70 -1.66 1.26
C TRP A 248 2.90 -0.75 1.58
N THR A 249 2.83 -0.07 2.72
CA THR A 249 3.95 0.67 3.33
C THR A 249 4.17 0.24 4.77
N ILE A 250 5.43 0.28 5.19
CA ILE A 250 5.88 0.18 6.59
C ILE A 250 6.44 1.53 6.97
N VAL A 251 5.79 2.18 7.93
CA VAL A 251 6.16 3.51 8.42
C VAL A 251 6.41 3.47 9.93
N GLU A 252 7.07 4.51 10.41
CA GLU A 252 7.22 4.81 11.82
C GLU A 252 5.86 4.83 12.52
N TYR A 253 5.76 4.12 13.65
CA TYR A 253 4.57 4.16 14.48
C TYR A 253 4.58 5.43 15.33
N ILE A 254 3.59 6.30 15.10
CA ILE A 254 3.43 7.57 15.81
C ILE A 254 2.29 7.48 16.81
N THR A 255 2.47 8.10 17.97
CA THR A 255 1.44 8.33 19.00
C THR A 255 1.28 9.82 19.28
N LYS A 256 0.25 10.21 20.02
CA LYS A 256 0.01 11.62 20.39
C LYS A 256 1.16 12.22 21.21
N GLU A 257 1.90 11.38 21.91
CA GLU A 257 3.03 11.73 22.76
C GLU A 257 4.38 11.69 22.02
N THR A 258 4.38 11.29 20.75
CA THR A 258 5.63 11.20 19.97
C THR A 258 6.19 12.60 19.74
N PRO A 259 7.42 12.90 20.18
CA PRO A 259 8.01 14.22 19.99
C PRO A 259 8.32 14.46 18.52
N VAL A 260 8.17 15.71 18.07
CA VAL A 260 8.61 16.15 16.73
C VAL A 260 10.12 15.92 16.59
N LYS A 261 10.55 15.49 15.40
CA LYS A 261 11.97 15.28 15.12
C LYS A 261 12.74 16.58 15.27
N LYS A 262 13.97 16.50 15.81
CA LYS A 262 14.80 17.69 16.02
C LYS A 262 15.35 18.21 14.70
N GLY A 263 15.22 19.52 14.49
CA GLY A 263 15.66 20.19 13.27
C GLY A 263 14.74 19.90 12.09
N GLY A 264 14.94 20.62 10.97
CA GLY A 264 14.09 20.46 9.78
C GLY A 264 12.86 21.36 9.75
N ILE A 265 12.21 21.42 8.60
CA ILE A 265 10.99 22.20 8.38
C ILE A 265 9.75 21.34 8.61
N SER A 266 8.59 21.98 8.85
CA SER A 266 7.33 21.24 8.90
C SER A 266 6.88 20.82 7.50
N PHE A 267 6.03 19.81 7.41
CA PHE A 267 5.43 19.38 6.15
C PHE A 267 4.65 20.51 5.49
N ASN A 268 3.94 21.33 6.27
CA ASN A 268 3.19 22.47 5.74
C ASN A 268 4.11 23.55 5.16
N ASP A 269 5.26 23.80 5.78
CA ASP A 269 6.27 24.72 5.22
C ASP A 269 6.84 24.16 3.91
N TRP A 270 7.09 22.85 3.85
CA TRP A 270 7.54 22.19 2.62
C TRP A 270 6.51 22.32 1.49
N LEU A 271 5.22 22.12 1.78
CA LEU A 271 4.12 22.33 0.82
C LEU A 271 4.13 23.77 0.29
N THR A 272 4.24 24.75 1.20
CA THR A 272 4.28 26.19 0.87
C THR A 272 5.49 26.53 0.00
N GLN A 273 6.69 26.08 0.37
CA GLN A 273 7.92 26.31 -0.40
C GLN A 273 7.86 25.70 -1.79
N ASN A 274 7.18 24.56 -1.94
CA ASN A 274 7.02 23.89 -3.21
C ASN A 274 5.77 24.33 -3.96
N ASN A 275 5.02 25.35 -3.52
CA ASN A 275 3.78 25.84 -4.14
C ASN A 275 2.84 24.69 -4.55
N ILE A 276 2.51 23.87 -3.56
CA ILE A 276 1.57 22.74 -3.60
C ILE A 276 0.74 22.74 -2.32
N TYR A 277 -0.40 22.07 -2.34
CA TYR A 277 -1.26 21.93 -1.16
C TYR A 277 -1.74 20.50 -1.01
N HIS A 278 -2.16 20.16 0.21
CA HIS A 278 -2.69 18.86 0.56
C HIS A 278 -4.21 18.93 0.66
N LEU A 279 -4.91 18.14 -0.17
CA LEU A 279 -6.37 18.19 -0.34
C LEU A 279 -7.15 17.82 0.92
N ASP A 280 -6.55 17.03 1.81
CA ASP A 280 -7.21 16.49 2.99
C ASP A 280 -6.44 16.79 4.28
N MET A 281 -6.06 18.05 4.53
CA MET A 281 -5.53 18.46 5.84
C MET A 281 -6.66 18.57 6.87
N SER A 282 -7.22 17.43 7.26
CA SER A 282 -8.26 17.30 8.29
C SER A 282 -7.66 16.76 9.60
N PHE A 283 -8.34 16.99 10.73
CA PHE A 283 -7.88 16.54 12.06
C PHE A 283 -7.62 15.03 12.13
N ASP A 284 -8.32 14.24 11.33
CA ASP A 284 -8.17 12.78 11.28
C ASP A 284 -6.82 12.34 10.69
N ASN A 285 -6.14 13.22 9.95
CA ASN A 285 -4.82 12.98 9.36
C ASN A 285 -3.65 13.47 10.24
N PHE A 286 -3.96 13.91 11.48
CA PHE A 286 -2.96 14.29 12.48
C PHE A 286 -2.92 13.30 13.65
N ILE A 287 -1.72 12.84 13.99
CA ILE A 287 -1.45 12.13 15.24
C ILE A 287 -0.49 12.98 16.06
N GLY A 288 -1.04 13.69 17.05
CA GLY A 288 -0.28 14.69 17.80
C GLY A 288 0.20 15.79 16.87
N ALA A 289 1.53 15.97 16.76
CA ALA A 289 2.14 16.97 15.89
C ALA A 289 2.44 16.46 14.46
N TYR A 290 2.20 15.18 14.17
CA TYR A 290 2.58 14.54 12.91
C TYR A 290 1.42 14.45 11.91
N VAL A 291 1.74 14.60 10.63
CA VAL A 291 0.83 14.34 9.50
C VAL A 291 1.06 12.90 8.99
N THR A 292 0.03 12.05 8.91
CA THR A 292 0.19 10.60 8.67
C THR A 292 -0.43 10.05 7.38
N ASP A 293 -1.29 10.80 6.71
CA ASP A 293 -1.76 10.49 5.36
C ASP A 293 -1.19 11.57 4.44
N LEU A 294 -0.14 11.26 3.67
CA LEU A 294 0.60 12.26 2.90
C LEU A 294 0.17 12.34 1.42
N GLY A 295 -0.78 11.49 1.01
CA GLY A 295 -1.36 11.54 -0.33
C GLY A 295 -2.17 12.82 -0.59
N GLY A 296 -2.87 12.89 -1.71
CA GLY A 296 -3.76 14.01 -2.01
C GLY A 296 -3.04 15.33 -2.24
N ILE A 297 -1.79 15.33 -2.71
CA ILE A 297 -1.11 16.56 -3.11
C ILE A 297 -1.62 17.04 -4.47
N ASP A 298 -1.86 18.33 -4.54
CA ASP A 298 -2.29 19.06 -5.73
C ASP A 298 -1.54 20.39 -5.83
N ALA A 299 -1.64 21.06 -6.97
CA ALA A 299 -0.98 22.31 -7.27
C ALA A 299 -1.94 23.24 -8.02
N GLU A 300 -1.90 24.53 -7.69
CA GLU A 300 -2.62 25.53 -8.46
C GLU A 300 -2.09 25.55 -9.90
N CYS A 301 -3.02 25.54 -10.87
CA CYS A 301 -2.75 25.53 -12.31
C CYS A 301 -2.18 26.86 -12.80
#